data_AF-A0AAV6CEH1-F1
#
_entry.id   AF-A0AAV6CEH1-F1
#
_cell.length_a   1.000
_cell.length_b   1.000
_cell.length_c   1.000
_cell.angle_alpha   90.00
_cell.angle_beta   90.00
_cell.angle_gamma   90.00
#
_symmetry.space_group_name_H-M   'P 1'
#
loop_
_entity.id
_entity.type
_entity.pdbx_description
1 polymer ?
#
loop_
_entity_poly.entity_id
_entity_poly.type
_entity_poly.pdbx_seq_one_letter_code
_entity_poly.pdbx_strand_id
1 'polypeptide(L)'
;MNRLARFPLLFFALLLLAASHNSEAAAPVITTNFTRIFDGQSLASWKVTDFAGGGEVAVKDGSISMQPGTALTGVTYTNNFPKVNYEIVVEARKVQGQDFFAAITFPVKDSHATFVQGGWGGSLVGLSSIDGADASENETTTFREFKEGVWHKFRVRVSEGRIQCWIDDDRVVNVITTERKISMRPGEIELSAPLGIASFRCESEIRKVEARTLAPGEPVIPTRKIALIAGKKSHGPGEHDYEAGLRFLQERIDSMKIEGVTTELHTNGWPANPAALNDAATVVLYCDGSDHNLQDHPLLVGDRLAQLEKIMEKGAGLVAIHYAVFVPNGKPGDKFLEWIGGYFDYQSGPAPRHWFSKIETKEFEVFSLTPSHPTAAGVRDFKLREEYYSNIRFPEAAPGWRPILSLSKDRQDRSQVVGWALERKNGGRGVGYTGGHFHANWQKPEVQKMIINSILWTAQAEVPPAY
;
A
#
# COMPACT_ATOMS: atom_id res chain seq x y z
N MET A 1 73.04 47.54 57.81
CA MET A 1 72.13 46.46 57.36
C MET A 1 71.44 45.93 58.61
N ASN A 2 70.13 45.92 58.84
CA ASN A 2 68.93 46.25 58.08
C ASN A 2 67.92 46.83 59.08
N ARG A 3 67.14 47.85 58.69
CA ARG A 3 65.96 48.32 59.44
C ARG A 3 64.71 47.70 58.82
N LEU A 4 63.86 47.14 59.67
CA LEU A 4 62.51 46.69 59.33
C LEU A 4 61.63 47.89 58.91
N ALA A 5 60.78 47.67 57.91
CA ALA A 5 59.61 48.50 57.63
C ALA A 5 58.37 47.61 57.44
N ARG A 6 57.28 47.96 58.13
CA ARG A 6 55.95 47.38 58.06
C ARG A 6 55.17 47.96 56.86
N PHE A 7 54.29 47.18 56.24
CA PHE A 7 53.18 47.65 55.40
C PHE A 7 51.88 46.85 55.71
N PRO A 8 50.68 47.42 55.49
CA PRO A 8 49.44 47.03 56.14
C PRO A 8 48.53 46.09 55.31
N LEU A 9 47.64 45.38 56.00
CA LEU A 9 46.55 44.58 55.42
C LEU A 9 45.51 45.47 54.72
N LEU A 10 45.17 45.14 53.47
CA LEU A 10 43.94 45.59 52.81
C LEU A 10 42.88 44.47 52.88
N PHE A 11 41.71 44.81 53.42
CA PHE A 11 40.49 44.00 53.40
C PHE A 11 39.81 44.16 52.03
N PHE A 12 39.60 43.06 51.30
CA PHE A 12 38.77 43.03 50.08
C PHE A 12 37.38 42.49 50.44
N ALA A 13 36.34 43.32 50.31
CA ALA A 13 34.95 42.90 50.41
C ALA A 13 34.52 42.26 49.09
N LEU A 14 34.10 41.00 49.12
CA LEU A 14 33.55 40.28 47.97
C LEU A 14 32.03 40.52 47.91
N LEU A 15 31.58 41.29 46.91
CA LEU A 15 30.15 41.37 46.55
C LEU A 15 29.78 40.12 45.74
N LEU A 16 28.92 39.26 46.29
CA LEU A 16 28.27 38.16 45.57
C LEU A 16 27.04 38.71 44.83
N LEU A 17 27.16 38.96 43.52
CA LEU A 17 26.01 39.04 42.63
C LEU A 17 25.58 37.61 42.26
N ALA A 18 24.41 37.19 42.73
CA ALA A 18 23.75 35.99 42.24
C ALA A 18 23.18 36.28 40.84
N ALA A 19 23.85 35.78 39.80
CA ALA A 19 23.32 35.75 38.45
C ALA A 19 22.41 34.53 38.29
N SER A 20 21.09 34.74 38.24
CA SER A 20 20.10 33.73 37.87
C SER A 20 20.35 33.27 36.43
N HIS A 21 20.93 32.09 36.25
CA HIS A 21 21.00 31.41 34.97
C HIS A 21 19.67 30.69 34.71
N ASN A 22 18.75 31.34 34.01
CA ASN A 22 17.76 30.61 33.22
C ASN A 22 18.45 30.19 31.92
N SER A 23 19.05 29.00 31.90
CA SER A 23 19.45 28.39 30.64
C SER A 23 18.19 27.84 29.96
N GLU A 24 17.74 28.50 28.91
CA GLU A 24 16.76 27.94 27.98
C GLU A 24 17.35 26.62 27.44
N ALA A 25 16.72 25.48 27.75
CA ALA A 25 17.20 24.19 27.28
C ALA A 25 17.18 24.16 25.75
N ALA A 26 18.26 23.69 25.12
CA ALA A 26 18.33 23.60 23.67
C ALA A 26 17.23 22.68 23.12
N ALA A 27 16.59 23.10 22.01
CA ALA A 27 15.54 22.34 21.35
C ALA A 27 16.01 20.92 20.98
N PRO A 28 15.16 19.88 21.13
CA PRO A 28 15.54 18.52 20.80
C PRO A 28 15.78 18.37 19.30
N VAL A 29 16.95 17.83 18.94
CA VAL A 29 17.31 17.51 17.55
C VAL A 29 16.81 16.12 17.20
N ILE A 30 15.98 16.03 16.17
CA ILE A 30 15.42 14.76 15.70
C ILE A 30 16.47 14.05 14.83
N THR A 31 16.68 12.76 15.09
CA THR A 31 17.65 11.91 14.37
C THR A 31 16.94 10.68 13.79
N THR A 32 17.69 9.72 13.23
CA THR A 32 17.11 8.46 12.76
C THR A 32 16.65 7.53 13.88
N ASN A 33 17.09 7.76 15.10
CA ASN A 33 16.52 7.16 16.31
C ASN A 33 15.39 8.04 16.85
N PHE A 34 14.41 7.43 17.51
CA PHE A 34 13.33 8.18 18.15
C PHE A 34 13.88 9.11 19.24
N THR A 35 13.61 10.40 19.06
CA THR A 35 13.90 11.48 20.01
C THR A 35 12.60 11.91 20.67
N ARG A 36 12.57 12.05 21.99
CA ARG A 36 11.45 12.68 22.70
C ARG A 36 11.41 14.17 22.39
N ILE A 37 10.29 14.61 21.82
CA ILE A 37 10.04 16.02 21.53
C ILE A 37 9.09 16.66 22.54
N PHE A 38 8.47 15.85 23.41
CA PHE A 38 7.87 16.27 24.67
C PHE A 38 8.66 15.63 25.83
N ASP A 39 9.11 16.45 26.78
CA ASP A 39 9.98 16.04 27.89
C ASP A 39 9.25 15.33 29.04
N GLY A 40 7.91 15.39 29.06
CA GLY A 40 7.07 14.87 30.14
C GLY A 40 6.99 15.79 31.37
N GLN A 41 7.63 16.95 31.35
CA GLN A 41 7.76 17.82 32.52
C GLN A 41 7.20 19.22 32.26
N SER A 42 7.34 19.73 31.04
CA SER A 42 7.01 21.11 30.71
C SER A 42 6.58 21.24 29.25
N LEU A 43 5.98 22.38 28.92
CA LEU A 43 5.75 22.76 27.53
C LEU A 43 6.96 23.48 26.93
N ALA A 44 8.20 23.28 27.38
CA ALA A 44 9.34 24.07 26.89
C ALA A 44 9.53 24.04 25.35
N SER A 45 9.22 22.91 24.70
CA SER A 45 9.26 22.77 23.23
C SER A 45 7.87 22.86 22.56
N TRP A 46 6.87 23.28 23.31
CA TRP A 46 5.47 23.35 22.88
C TRP A 46 4.87 24.69 23.31
N LYS A 47 3.73 25.04 22.77
CA LYS A 47 2.91 26.14 23.28
C LYS A 47 1.47 25.71 23.29
N VAL A 48 0.69 26.26 24.20
CA VAL A 48 -0.77 26.18 24.10
C VAL A 48 -1.17 26.87 22.80
N THR A 49 -1.94 26.17 21.97
CA THR A 49 -2.46 26.73 20.73
C THR A 49 -3.56 27.72 21.06
N ASP A 50 -3.51 28.92 20.48
CA ASP A 50 -4.45 30.01 20.75
C ASP A 50 -5.78 29.82 20.02
N PHE A 51 -6.52 28.77 20.40
CA PHE A 51 -7.87 28.53 19.93
C PHE A 51 -8.86 29.42 20.68
N ALA A 52 -9.77 30.07 19.95
CA ALA A 52 -10.75 30.95 20.54
C ALA A 52 -11.74 30.14 21.41
N GLY A 53 -11.63 30.27 22.74
CA GLY A 53 -12.41 29.48 23.68
C GLY A 53 -11.85 28.07 23.93
N GLY A 54 -10.54 27.88 23.73
CA GLY A 54 -9.82 26.68 24.15
C GLY A 54 -9.85 26.49 25.67
N GLY A 55 -9.85 25.21 26.09
CA GLY A 55 -9.81 24.82 27.49
C GLY A 55 -8.41 24.96 28.11
N GLU A 56 -8.34 24.71 29.41
CA GLU A 56 -7.07 24.74 30.14
C GLU A 56 -6.13 23.61 29.70
N VAL A 57 -4.84 23.94 29.55
CA VAL A 57 -3.77 22.98 29.25
C VAL A 57 -2.75 23.00 30.38
N ALA A 58 -2.43 21.84 30.93
CA ALA A 58 -1.44 21.68 32.00
C ALA A 58 -0.62 20.40 31.83
N VAL A 59 0.63 20.40 32.29
CA VAL A 59 1.43 19.17 32.39
C VAL A 59 1.22 18.54 33.77
N LYS A 60 0.77 17.29 33.80
CA LYS A 60 0.51 16.50 35.01
C LYS A 60 0.99 15.06 34.78
N ASP A 61 1.72 14.50 35.74
CA ASP A 61 2.13 13.09 35.75
C ASP A 61 2.76 12.58 34.44
N GLY A 62 3.67 13.36 33.85
CA GLY A 62 4.34 12.96 32.61
C GLY A 62 3.54 13.24 31.33
N SER A 63 2.36 13.86 31.43
CA SER A 63 1.38 13.99 30.35
C SER A 63 0.89 15.43 30.21
N ILE A 64 0.55 15.84 28.99
CA ILE A 64 -0.19 17.07 28.70
C ILE A 64 -1.68 16.75 28.88
N SER A 65 -2.31 17.35 29.88
CA SER A 65 -3.75 17.33 30.09
C SER A 65 -4.38 18.52 29.36
N MET A 66 -5.37 18.25 28.53
CA MET A 66 -6.14 19.25 27.77
C MET A 66 -7.60 19.14 28.18
N GLN A 67 -8.11 20.15 28.87
CA GLN A 67 -9.50 20.24 29.28
C GLN A 67 -10.38 20.65 28.10
N PRO A 68 -11.66 20.23 28.05
CA PRO A 68 -12.56 20.62 26.97
C PRO A 68 -12.82 22.14 26.99
N GLY A 69 -12.66 22.79 25.84
CA GLY A 69 -13.09 24.16 25.59
C GLY A 69 -14.48 24.26 24.95
N THR A 70 -14.93 25.49 24.68
CA THR A 70 -16.08 25.73 23.79
C THR A 70 -15.73 25.46 22.33
N ALA A 71 -14.45 25.49 22.00
CA ALA A 71 -13.86 25.17 20.70
C ALA A 71 -12.75 24.11 20.85
N LEU A 72 -11.79 24.08 19.91
CA LEU A 72 -10.61 23.21 20.01
C LEU A 72 -9.75 23.55 21.23
N THR A 73 -9.07 22.55 21.77
CA THR A 73 -8.01 22.73 22.78
C THR A 73 -6.78 21.97 22.30
N GLY A 74 -5.59 22.55 22.40
CA GLY A 74 -4.41 21.87 21.84
C GLY A 74 -3.08 22.51 22.18
N VAL A 75 -2.03 21.85 21.71
CA VAL A 75 -0.65 22.31 21.79
C VAL A 75 0.02 22.25 20.42
N THR A 76 0.91 23.20 20.15
CA THR A 76 1.71 23.28 18.91
C THR A 76 3.19 23.23 19.25
N TYR A 77 3.95 22.40 18.54
CA TYR A 77 5.40 22.30 18.64
C TYR A 77 6.05 23.59 18.16
N THR A 78 7.03 24.12 18.91
CA THR A 78 7.59 25.46 18.66
C THR A 78 8.87 25.45 17.83
N ASN A 79 9.48 24.27 17.63
CA ASN A 79 10.74 24.16 16.90
C ASN A 79 10.52 23.74 15.44
N ASN A 80 11.56 23.90 14.63
CA ASN A 80 11.57 23.41 13.25
C ASN A 80 11.33 21.90 13.20
N PHE A 81 10.56 21.46 12.21
CA PHE A 81 10.21 20.06 12.01
C PHE A 81 10.38 19.66 10.53
N PRO A 82 10.86 18.45 10.20
CA PRO A 82 10.98 17.99 8.82
C PRO A 82 9.65 18.01 8.07
N LYS A 83 9.67 18.34 6.77
CA LYS A 83 8.47 18.41 5.93
C LYS A 83 8.05 17.06 5.31
N VAL A 84 9.00 16.15 5.19
CA VAL A 84 8.87 14.77 4.68
C VAL A 84 9.97 13.91 5.30
N ASN A 85 9.87 12.61 5.12
CA ASN A 85 10.84 11.60 5.57
C ASN A 85 11.04 11.62 7.09
N TYR A 86 9.94 11.46 7.82
CA TYR A 86 9.94 11.36 9.28
C TYR A 86 8.81 10.46 9.80
N GLU A 87 8.92 10.10 11.07
CA GLU A 87 7.86 9.47 11.85
C GLU A 87 7.61 10.25 13.15
N ILE A 88 6.35 10.26 13.57
CA ILE A 88 5.87 10.76 14.86
C ILE A 88 5.17 9.61 15.57
N VAL A 89 5.42 9.45 16.86
CA VAL A 89 4.69 8.57 17.76
C VAL A 89 4.11 9.41 18.89
N VAL A 90 2.84 9.17 19.20
CA VAL A 90 2.09 9.84 20.27
C VAL A 90 1.34 8.77 21.06
N GLU A 91 1.42 8.77 22.39
CA GLU A 91 0.44 8.05 23.20
C GLU A 91 -0.62 9.03 23.67
N ALA A 92 -1.90 8.69 23.48
CA ALA A 92 -3.00 9.53 23.90
C ALA A 92 -4.16 8.70 24.44
N ARG A 93 -4.93 9.29 25.36
CA ARG A 93 -6.21 8.72 25.82
C ARG A 93 -7.29 9.78 25.86
N LYS A 94 -8.51 9.35 25.55
CA LYS A 94 -9.72 10.11 25.86
C LYS A 94 -10.03 9.89 27.33
N VAL A 95 -9.94 10.93 28.15
CA VAL A 95 -10.33 10.84 29.57
C VAL A 95 -11.84 10.78 29.67
N GLN A 96 -12.53 11.69 28.98
CA GLN A 96 -13.97 11.71 28.79
C GLN A 96 -14.35 12.55 27.57
N GLY A 97 -15.52 12.31 26.98
CA GLY A 97 -16.09 13.19 25.95
C GLY A 97 -16.56 12.47 24.69
N GLN A 98 -17.00 13.27 23.71
CA GLN A 98 -17.85 12.79 22.61
C GLN A 98 -17.20 12.80 21.22
N ASP A 99 -16.06 13.46 21.05
CA ASP A 99 -15.44 13.65 19.73
C ASP A 99 -13.93 13.32 19.76
N PHE A 100 -13.11 13.95 18.91
CA PHE A 100 -11.70 13.60 18.83
C PHE A 100 -10.89 14.11 20.03
N PHE A 101 -9.96 13.27 20.48
CA PHE A 101 -9.09 13.54 21.64
C PHE A 101 -7.61 13.72 21.28
N ALA A 102 -7.26 13.47 20.02
CA ALA A 102 -5.88 13.55 19.52
C ALA A 102 -5.83 13.81 18.01
N ALA A 103 -6.45 14.87 17.49
CA ALA A 103 -6.18 15.27 16.10
C ALA A 103 -4.71 15.69 15.97
N ILE A 104 -3.91 14.95 15.19
CA ILE A 104 -2.47 15.19 15.00
C ILE A 104 -2.29 15.90 13.66
N THR A 105 -1.92 17.17 13.71
CA THR A 105 -1.55 17.99 12.55
C THR A 105 -0.05 17.89 12.31
N PHE A 106 0.38 17.66 11.07
CA PHE A 106 1.78 17.44 10.73
C PHE A 106 2.13 17.94 9.31
N PRO A 107 3.41 18.29 9.04
CA PRO A 107 3.80 18.85 7.76
C PRO A 107 3.92 17.81 6.63
N VAL A 108 3.52 18.19 5.42
CA VAL A 108 3.61 17.36 4.21
C VAL A 108 4.07 18.24 3.05
N LYS A 109 5.36 18.15 2.69
CA LYS A 109 6.00 19.05 1.70
C LYS A 109 5.76 20.52 2.07
N ASP A 110 5.00 21.25 1.25
CA ASP A 110 4.68 22.68 1.44
C ASP A 110 3.30 22.91 2.04
N SER A 111 2.65 21.86 2.53
CA SER A 111 1.34 21.87 3.17
C SER A 111 1.39 21.11 4.51
N HIS A 112 0.22 20.84 5.08
CA HIS A 112 0.02 20.04 6.28
C HIS A 112 -1.19 19.13 6.10
N ALA A 113 -1.26 18.06 6.89
CA ALA A 113 -2.44 17.21 7.00
C ALA A 113 -2.79 17.02 8.47
N THR A 114 -4.03 16.63 8.75
CA THR A 114 -4.46 16.27 10.11
C THR A 114 -4.97 14.84 10.11
N PHE A 115 -4.32 13.96 10.87
CA PHE A 115 -4.85 12.65 11.19
C PHE A 115 -5.85 12.84 12.33
N VAL A 116 -7.10 12.40 12.14
CA VAL A 116 -8.20 12.56 13.10
C VAL A 116 -8.47 11.23 13.78
N GLN A 117 -8.59 11.22 15.12
CA GLN A 117 -8.91 10.03 15.90
C GLN A 117 -10.12 10.29 16.80
N GLY A 118 -11.28 9.76 16.39
CA GLY A 118 -12.55 9.91 17.09
C GLY A 118 -13.39 11.09 16.59
N GLY A 119 -13.25 11.51 15.34
CA GLY A 119 -14.02 12.63 14.78
C GLY A 119 -15.50 12.32 14.58
N TRP A 120 -16.30 13.34 14.23
CA TRP A 120 -17.71 13.23 13.81
C TRP A 120 -18.56 12.40 14.80
N GLY A 121 -18.52 12.77 16.08
CA GLY A 121 -19.26 12.05 17.13
C GLY A 121 -18.52 10.84 17.69
N GLY A 122 -17.19 10.82 17.64
CA GLY A 122 -16.38 9.99 18.55
C GLY A 122 -15.78 8.72 17.94
N SER A 123 -16.08 8.41 16.68
CA SER A 123 -15.69 7.14 16.06
C SER A 123 -14.92 7.26 14.75
N LEU A 124 -14.99 8.39 14.07
CA LEU A 124 -14.35 8.53 12.76
C LEU A 124 -12.83 8.60 12.91
N VAL A 125 -12.14 7.84 12.07
CA VAL A 125 -10.69 7.87 11.92
C VAL A 125 -10.37 8.10 10.45
N GLY A 126 -9.44 9.01 10.16
CA GLY A 126 -9.04 9.29 8.79
C GLY A 126 -8.08 10.47 8.68
N LEU A 127 -7.58 10.69 7.48
CA LEU A 127 -6.74 11.83 7.13
C LEU A 127 -7.61 12.95 6.56
N SER A 128 -7.54 14.15 7.13
CA SER A 128 -8.31 15.29 6.65
C SER A 128 -7.75 15.84 5.34
N SER A 129 -8.67 16.15 4.42
CA SER A 129 -8.51 16.97 3.21
C SER A 129 -7.50 16.44 2.19
N ILE A 130 -7.85 15.30 1.60
CA ILE A 130 -7.22 14.76 0.38
C ILE A 130 -8.07 15.21 -0.82
N ASP A 131 -7.47 15.94 -1.76
CA ASP A 131 -8.14 16.56 -2.92
C ASP A 131 -9.35 17.42 -2.55
N GLY A 132 -9.35 17.99 -1.35
CA GLY A 132 -10.44 18.80 -0.81
C GLY A 132 -11.53 18.01 -0.07
N ALA A 133 -11.49 16.68 -0.04
CA ALA A 133 -12.43 15.84 0.68
C ALA A 133 -12.00 15.61 2.13
N ASP A 134 -12.89 15.87 3.09
CA ASP A 134 -12.65 15.69 4.51
C ASP A 134 -12.40 14.22 4.89
N ALA A 135 -11.92 13.97 6.10
CA ALA A 135 -11.64 12.62 6.60
C ALA A 135 -12.86 11.69 6.58
N SER A 136 -14.08 12.22 6.46
CA SER A 136 -15.35 11.48 6.31
C SER A 136 -15.76 11.18 4.88
N GLU A 137 -15.06 11.75 3.90
CA GLU A 137 -15.49 11.77 2.50
C GLU A 137 -14.41 11.24 1.56
N ASN A 138 -13.28 10.77 2.09
CA ASN A 138 -12.16 10.27 1.30
C ASN A 138 -11.82 8.81 1.60
N GLU A 139 -10.89 8.25 0.83
CA GLU A 139 -10.51 6.84 0.84
C GLU A 139 -9.90 6.35 2.16
N THR A 140 -9.59 7.25 3.11
CA THR A 140 -9.01 6.91 4.41
C THR A 140 -10.04 6.74 5.53
N THR A 141 -11.32 6.98 5.23
CA THR A 141 -12.39 6.93 6.22
C THR A 141 -12.51 5.52 6.80
N THR A 142 -12.32 5.39 8.11
CA THR A 142 -12.64 4.19 8.89
C THR A 142 -13.30 4.57 10.21
N PHE A 143 -13.83 3.59 10.92
CA PHE A 143 -14.55 3.79 12.17
C PHE A 143 -13.94 2.93 13.27
N ARG A 144 -13.65 3.55 14.41
CA ARG A 144 -13.11 2.88 15.59
C ARG A 144 -13.66 3.50 16.86
N GLU A 145 -14.15 2.66 17.76
CA GLU A 145 -14.55 3.09 19.09
C GLU A 145 -13.32 3.29 19.98
N PHE A 146 -13.25 4.43 20.65
CA PHE A 146 -12.22 4.74 21.64
C PHE A 146 -12.84 4.77 23.03
N LYS A 147 -12.47 3.80 23.86
CA LYS A 147 -12.93 3.69 25.25
C LYS A 147 -12.25 4.74 26.11
N GLU A 148 -13.03 5.36 27.00
CA GLU A 148 -12.51 6.31 27.98
C GLU A 148 -11.47 5.65 28.89
N GLY A 149 -10.42 6.40 29.24
CA GLY A 149 -9.33 5.95 30.10
C GLY A 149 -8.30 5.03 29.43
N VAL A 150 -8.53 4.56 28.20
CA VAL A 150 -7.63 3.66 27.47
C VAL A 150 -6.58 4.44 26.69
N TRP A 151 -5.31 4.09 26.90
CA TRP A 151 -4.19 4.62 26.13
C TRP A 151 -4.08 3.92 24.77
N HIS A 152 -3.97 4.72 23.71
CA HIS A 152 -3.67 4.27 22.37
C HIS A 152 -2.35 4.86 21.90
N LYS A 153 -1.62 4.08 21.10
CA LYS A 153 -0.40 4.55 20.43
C LYS A 153 -0.74 4.97 19.01
N PHE A 154 -0.58 6.24 18.70
CA PHE A 154 -0.70 6.76 17.33
C PHE A 154 0.67 6.89 16.71
N ARG A 155 0.83 6.40 15.48
CA ARG A 155 2.02 6.61 14.68
C ARG A 155 1.65 7.26 13.37
N VAL A 156 2.38 8.30 12.98
CA VAL A 156 2.30 8.94 11.67
C VAL A 156 3.65 8.80 11.00
N ARG A 157 3.68 8.35 9.75
CA ARG A 157 4.85 8.31 8.88
C ARG A 157 4.57 9.15 7.65
N VAL A 158 5.45 10.10 7.37
CA VAL A 158 5.42 10.88 6.14
C VAL A 158 6.70 10.60 5.37
N SER A 159 6.57 10.00 4.20
CA SER A 159 7.66 9.75 3.26
C SER A 159 7.41 10.53 1.97
N GLU A 160 8.39 10.55 1.07
CA GLU A 160 8.16 11.09 -0.27
C GLU A 160 6.95 10.41 -0.94
N GLY A 161 5.94 11.19 -1.32
CA GLY A 161 4.79 10.67 -2.06
C GLY A 161 3.87 9.72 -1.28
N ARG A 162 3.97 9.61 0.06
CA ARG A 162 3.07 8.77 0.85
C ARG A 162 2.91 9.22 2.31
N ILE A 163 1.70 9.02 2.85
CA ILE A 163 1.37 9.16 4.27
C ILE A 163 0.81 7.84 4.78
N GLN A 164 1.27 7.43 5.96
CA GLN A 164 0.75 6.25 6.65
C GLN A 164 0.49 6.56 8.12
N CYS A 165 -0.63 6.07 8.65
CA CYS A 165 -0.97 6.24 10.06
C CYS A 165 -1.40 4.90 10.68
N TRP A 166 -1.01 4.71 11.93
CA TRP A 166 -1.37 3.53 12.73
C TRP A 166 -2.04 3.95 14.03
N ILE A 167 -2.94 3.08 14.49
CA ILE A 167 -3.50 3.09 15.84
C ILE A 167 -3.14 1.75 16.48
N ASP A 168 -2.34 1.82 17.53
CA ASP A 168 -1.62 0.70 18.11
C ASP A 168 -0.77 0.02 17.03
N ASP A 169 -1.02 -1.25 16.73
CA ASP A 169 -0.33 -1.98 15.66
C ASP A 169 -1.13 -1.99 14.34
N ASP A 170 -2.34 -1.43 14.32
CA ASP A 170 -3.22 -1.46 13.16
C ASP A 170 -2.98 -0.25 12.25
N ARG A 171 -2.70 -0.48 10.96
CA ARG A 171 -2.51 0.59 9.97
C ARG A 171 -3.86 1.02 9.42
N VAL A 172 -4.28 2.22 9.77
CA VAL A 172 -5.61 2.76 9.41
C VAL A 172 -5.56 3.75 8.26
N VAL A 173 -4.39 4.35 7.96
CA VAL A 173 -4.20 5.24 6.80
C VAL A 173 -3.01 4.75 5.99
N ASN A 174 -3.17 4.70 4.66
CA ASN A 174 -2.10 4.40 3.73
C ASN A 174 -2.36 5.04 2.36
N VAL A 175 -1.88 6.26 2.15
CA VAL A 175 -2.22 7.09 0.97
C VAL A 175 -0.99 7.45 0.17
N ILE A 176 -1.03 7.23 -1.15
CA ILE A 176 -0.08 7.87 -2.07
C ILE A 176 -0.47 9.35 -2.19
N THR A 177 0.49 10.24 -1.94
CA THR A 177 0.32 11.69 -2.04
C THR A 177 0.91 12.28 -3.31
N THR A 178 1.61 11.48 -4.13
CA THR A 178 2.11 11.90 -5.45
C THR A 178 0.94 12.38 -6.31
N GLU A 179 1.05 13.60 -6.85
CA GLU A 179 0.01 14.26 -7.67
C GLU A 179 -1.33 14.55 -6.95
N ARG A 180 -1.44 14.23 -5.66
CA ARG A 180 -2.63 14.54 -4.84
C ARG A 180 -2.46 15.89 -4.14
N LYS A 181 -3.57 16.59 -3.93
CA LYS A 181 -3.58 17.80 -3.10
C LYS A 181 -3.82 17.41 -1.65
N ILE A 182 -2.81 17.62 -0.80
CA ILE A 182 -2.91 17.41 0.64
C ILE A 182 -3.08 18.77 1.33
N SER A 183 -4.10 18.92 2.16
CA SER A 183 -4.34 20.12 2.95
C SER A 183 -4.93 19.81 4.32
N MET A 184 -5.21 20.86 5.09
CA MET A 184 -6.01 20.78 6.30
C MET A 184 -7.46 21.18 5.99
N ARG A 185 -8.37 20.81 6.89
CA ARG A 185 -9.72 21.39 6.88
C ARG A 185 -9.59 22.89 7.19
N PRO A 186 -10.14 23.79 6.36
CA PRO A 186 -10.05 25.23 6.62
C PRO A 186 -10.67 25.60 7.98
N GLY A 187 -10.03 26.49 8.72
CA GLY A 187 -10.52 26.99 10.01
C GLY A 187 -9.52 26.82 11.15
N GLU A 188 -10.03 26.68 12.37
CA GLU A 188 -9.21 26.76 13.59
C GLU A 188 -8.04 25.76 13.60
N ILE A 189 -8.24 24.53 13.11
CA ILE A 189 -7.20 23.48 13.13
C ILE A 189 -5.90 23.89 12.40
N GLU A 190 -5.94 24.88 11.50
CA GLU A 190 -4.73 25.41 10.85
C GLU A 190 -3.74 26.04 11.84
N LEU A 191 -4.21 26.48 13.02
CA LEU A 191 -3.37 26.99 14.12
C LEU A 191 -2.49 25.90 14.76
N SER A 192 -2.77 24.62 14.51
CA SER A 192 -1.95 23.50 14.95
C SER A 192 -0.70 23.27 14.08
N ALA A 193 -0.53 23.99 12.97
CA ALA A 193 0.68 23.92 12.16
C ALA A 193 1.90 24.57 12.87
N PRO A 194 3.13 24.06 12.67
CA PRO A 194 3.48 23.00 11.71
C PRO A 194 3.26 21.58 12.24
N LEU A 195 3.37 21.38 13.55
CA LEU A 195 3.08 20.11 14.22
C LEU A 195 2.28 20.41 15.48
N GLY A 196 1.10 19.82 15.62
CA GLY A 196 0.21 20.10 16.75
C GLY A 196 -0.71 18.94 17.06
N ILE A 197 -1.22 18.93 18.29
CA ILE A 197 -2.15 17.93 18.80
C ILE A 197 -3.33 18.67 19.41
N ALA A 198 -4.53 18.39 18.92
CA ALA A 198 -5.76 19.06 19.35
C ALA A 198 -6.86 18.07 19.73
N SER A 199 -7.76 18.51 20.59
CA SER A 199 -8.98 17.81 20.98
C SER A 199 -10.21 18.71 20.81
N PHE A 200 -11.36 18.09 20.55
CA PHE A 200 -12.66 18.77 20.49
C PHE A 200 -13.67 18.04 21.36
N ARG A 201 -14.38 18.79 22.22
CA ARG A 201 -15.41 18.25 23.14
C ARG A 201 -14.96 17.01 23.93
N CYS A 202 -13.66 16.95 24.25
CA CYS A 202 -13.04 15.88 25.01
C CYS A 202 -12.02 16.45 25.99
N GLU A 203 -11.99 15.84 27.17
CA GLU A 203 -10.81 15.89 28.02
C GLU A 203 -9.82 14.84 27.52
N SER A 204 -8.58 15.27 27.30
CA SER A 204 -7.57 14.44 26.64
C SER A 204 -6.26 14.48 27.40
N GLU A 205 -5.54 13.37 27.39
CA GLU A 205 -4.18 13.30 27.89
C GLU A 205 -3.23 12.76 26.83
N ILE A 206 -2.10 13.43 26.66
CA ILE A 206 -1.09 13.14 25.66
C ILE A 206 0.27 12.91 26.35
N ARG A 207 0.99 11.86 25.98
CA ARG A 207 2.34 11.59 26.48
C ARG A 207 3.22 10.91 25.44
N LYS A 208 4.51 10.76 25.77
CA LYS A 208 5.51 10.09 24.93
C LYS A 208 5.45 10.54 23.47
N VAL A 209 5.49 11.86 23.27
CA VAL A 209 5.57 12.42 21.92
C VAL A 209 7.02 12.31 21.45
N GLU A 210 7.24 11.42 20.50
CA GLU A 210 8.54 11.04 19.98
C GLU A 210 8.56 11.20 18.46
N ALA A 211 9.70 11.59 17.90
CA ALA A 211 9.86 11.71 16.46
C ALA A 211 11.23 11.19 16.01
N ARG A 212 11.31 10.74 14.76
CA ARG A 212 12.56 10.39 14.08
C ARG A 212 12.53 10.83 12.62
N THR A 213 13.69 11.08 12.02
CA THR A 213 13.84 11.15 10.57
C THR A 213 13.93 9.74 9.99
N LEU A 214 13.45 9.57 8.76
CA LEU A 214 13.66 8.35 7.98
C LEU A 214 15.02 8.44 7.30
N ALA A 215 15.70 7.30 7.14
CA ALA A 215 16.96 7.27 6.42
C ALA A 215 16.74 7.61 4.93
N PRO A 216 17.67 8.32 4.27
CA PRO A 216 17.61 8.51 2.82
C PRO A 216 17.48 7.15 2.09
N GLY A 217 16.44 7.01 1.26
CA GLY A 217 16.18 5.77 0.51
C GLY A 217 15.39 4.70 1.27
N GLU A 218 14.88 4.98 2.48
CA GLU A 218 13.91 4.08 3.13
C GLU A 218 12.66 3.97 2.25
N PRO A 219 12.27 2.76 1.80
CA PRO A 219 11.38 2.60 0.67
C PRO A 219 9.99 3.19 0.94
N VAL A 220 9.57 4.10 0.07
CA VAL A 220 8.17 4.39 -0.16
C VAL A 220 7.61 3.15 -0.83
N ILE A 221 6.87 2.31 -0.12
CA ILE A 221 6.19 1.18 -0.75
C ILE A 221 5.04 1.79 -1.56
N PRO A 222 5.06 1.88 -2.89
CA PRO A 222 3.94 2.44 -3.64
C PRO A 222 2.67 1.59 -3.47
N THR A 223 1.49 2.17 -3.67
CA THR A 223 0.27 1.38 -3.79
C THR A 223 0.36 0.59 -5.09
N ARG A 224 0.12 -0.71 -5.01
CA ARG A 224 0.12 -1.66 -6.10
C ARG A 224 -1.29 -2.16 -6.26
N LYS A 225 -2.07 -1.39 -7.02
CA LYS A 225 -3.44 -1.77 -7.34
C LYS A 225 -3.45 -2.95 -8.31
N ILE A 226 -4.14 -4.01 -7.91
CA ILE A 226 -4.40 -5.20 -8.72
C ILE A 226 -5.82 -5.06 -9.27
N ALA A 227 -5.96 -4.81 -10.57
CA ALA A 227 -7.26 -4.80 -11.23
C ALA A 227 -7.61 -6.21 -11.72
N LEU A 228 -8.65 -6.81 -11.15
CA LEU A 228 -9.16 -8.14 -11.48
C LEU A 228 -10.33 -7.99 -12.46
N ILE A 229 -10.24 -8.57 -13.65
CA ILE A 229 -11.29 -8.49 -14.68
C ILE A 229 -11.86 -9.89 -14.90
N ALA A 230 -13.06 -10.12 -14.36
CA ALA A 230 -13.84 -11.33 -14.54
C ALA A 230 -14.75 -11.20 -15.77
N GLY A 231 -14.62 -12.11 -16.72
CA GLY A 231 -15.52 -12.21 -17.88
C GLY A 231 -16.95 -12.55 -17.49
N LYS A 232 -17.87 -12.42 -18.46
CA LYS A 232 -19.22 -12.96 -18.31
C LYS A 232 -19.14 -14.49 -18.29
N LYS A 233 -19.94 -15.12 -17.43
CA LYS A 233 -20.09 -16.58 -17.39
C LYS A 233 -20.54 -17.12 -18.75
N SER A 234 -19.83 -18.13 -19.26
CA SER A 234 -20.05 -18.67 -20.61
C SER A 234 -20.27 -20.19 -20.68
N HIS A 235 -19.85 -20.96 -19.67
CA HIS A 235 -19.90 -22.43 -19.67
C HIS A 235 -20.83 -23.00 -18.57
N GLY A 236 -20.92 -24.33 -18.50
CA GLY A 236 -21.76 -25.05 -17.55
C GLY A 236 -21.36 -24.82 -16.08
N PRO A 237 -22.18 -25.29 -15.11
CA PRO A 237 -21.87 -25.13 -13.69
C PRO A 237 -20.49 -25.70 -13.33
N GLY A 238 -19.65 -24.92 -12.64
CA GLY A 238 -18.31 -25.35 -12.23
C GLY A 238 -17.21 -25.16 -13.28
N GLU A 239 -17.54 -24.68 -14.49
CA GLU A 239 -16.59 -24.51 -15.60
C GLU A 239 -16.53 -23.03 -16.01
N HIS A 240 -15.35 -22.42 -16.11
CA HIS A 240 -15.23 -20.99 -16.48
C HIS A 240 -16.04 -20.06 -15.55
N ASP A 241 -16.04 -20.37 -14.24
CA ASP A 241 -16.65 -19.51 -13.22
C ASP A 241 -15.73 -18.33 -12.87
N TYR A 242 -15.62 -17.41 -13.83
CA TYR A 242 -14.68 -16.29 -13.80
C TYR A 242 -14.80 -15.41 -12.55
N GLU A 243 -16.02 -14.93 -12.29
CA GLU A 243 -16.28 -14.04 -11.14
C GLU A 243 -16.01 -14.76 -9.81
N ALA A 244 -16.52 -15.99 -9.64
CA ALA A 244 -16.30 -16.74 -8.41
C ALA A 244 -14.81 -17.02 -8.17
N GLY A 245 -14.06 -17.38 -9.23
CA GLY A 245 -12.62 -17.59 -9.15
C GLY A 245 -11.85 -16.34 -8.74
N LEU A 246 -12.13 -15.19 -9.38
CA LEU A 246 -11.44 -13.93 -9.03
C LEU A 246 -11.86 -13.38 -7.65
N ARG A 247 -13.12 -13.54 -7.22
CA ARG A 247 -13.53 -13.20 -5.86
C ARG A 247 -12.76 -14.00 -4.82
N PHE A 248 -12.64 -15.30 -5.03
CA PHE A 248 -11.86 -16.17 -4.14
C PHE A 248 -10.38 -15.76 -4.08
N LEU A 249 -9.76 -15.45 -5.23
CA LEU A 249 -8.38 -14.97 -5.26
C LEU A 249 -8.23 -13.60 -4.60
N GLN A 250 -9.19 -12.70 -4.81
CA GLN A 250 -9.24 -11.38 -4.18
C GLN A 250 -9.24 -11.49 -2.66
N GLU A 251 -10.20 -12.23 -2.10
CA GLU A 251 -10.32 -12.44 -0.65
C GLU A 251 -9.04 -13.01 -0.05
N ARG A 252 -8.38 -13.92 -0.77
CA ARG A 252 -7.11 -14.51 -0.33
C ARG A 252 -5.99 -13.49 -0.31
N ILE A 253 -5.83 -12.68 -1.35
CA ILE A 253 -4.81 -11.62 -1.40
C ILE A 253 -5.08 -10.57 -0.31
N ASP A 254 -6.31 -10.11 -0.17
CA ASP A 254 -6.68 -9.09 0.82
C ASP A 254 -6.46 -9.59 2.26
N SER A 255 -6.75 -10.87 2.51
CA SER A 255 -6.54 -11.49 3.83
C SER A 255 -5.07 -11.56 4.25
N MET A 256 -4.13 -11.54 3.31
CA MET A 256 -2.69 -11.54 3.58
C MET A 256 -2.20 -10.18 4.10
N LYS A 257 -3.00 -9.10 3.94
CA LYS A 257 -2.67 -7.74 4.39
C LYS A 257 -1.30 -7.23 3.92
N ILE A 258 -0.92 -7.58 2.69
CA ILE A 258 0.38 -7.21 2.11
C ILE A 258 0.47 -5.68 2.01
N GLU A 259 1.55 -5.12 2.53
CA GLU A 259 1.73 -3.67 2.57
C GLU A 259 1.77 -3.07 1.16
N GLY A 260 0.94 -2.04 0.96
CA GLY A 260 0.85 -1.34 -0.31
C GLY A 260 0.04 -2.08 -1.37
N VAL A 261 -0.49 -3.29 -1.15
CA VAL A 261 -1.34 -3.97 -2.14
C VAL A 261 -2.81 -3.62 -1.91
N THR A 262 -3.52 -3.31 -2.99
CA THR A 262 -4.98 -3.17 -3.01
C THR A 262 -5.53 -3.95 -4.19
N THR A 263 -6.77 -4.44 -4.09
CA THR A 263 -7.45 -5.16 -5.16
C THR A 263 -8.74 -4.44 -5.57
N GLU A 264 -9.06 -4.47 -6.86
CA GLU A 264 -10.30 -3.93 -7.43
C GLU A 264 -10.87 -4.95 -8.41
N LEU A 265 -12.08 -5.46 -8.14
CA LEU A 265 -12.73 -6.46 -8.99
C LEU A 265 -13.77 -5.81 -9.91
N HIS A 266 -13.62 -6.06 -11.20
CA HIS A 266 -14.58 -5.73 -12.24
C HIS A 266 -15.22 -7.02 -12.76
N THR A 267 -16.55 -7.04 -12.80
CA THR A 267 -17.33 -8.21 -13.21
C THR A 267 -18.05 -7.95 -14.52
N ASN A 268 -18.46 -9.02 -15.21
CA ASN A 268 -19.14 -8.98 -16.51
C ASN A 268 -18.29 -8.37 -17.65
N GLY A 269 -16.97 -8.53 -17.59
CA GLY A 269 -16.04 -8.10 -18.62
C GLY A 269 -15.33 -6.79 -18.31
N TRP A 270 -15.00 -6.04 -19.36
CA TRP A 270 -14.18 -4.83 -19.26
C TRP A 270 -14.81 -3.78 -18.33
N PRO A 271 -14.02 -3.04 -17.52
CA PRO A 271 -14.55 -2.03 -16.62
C PRO A 271 -15.43 -1.00 -17.35
N ALA A 272 -16.59 -0.68 -16.76
CA ALA A 272 -17.50 0.34 -17.31
C ALA A 272 -16.83 1.73 -17.39
N ASN A 273 -15.97 2.05 -16.42
CA ASN A 273 -15.06 3.19 -16.49
C ASN A 273 -13.61 2.69 -16.71
N PRO A 274 -13.06 2.78 -17.92
CA PRO A 274 -11.70 2.32 -18.21
C PRO A 274 -10.61 3.06 -17.42
N ALA A 275 -10.89 4.26 -16.90
CA ALA A 275 -9.94 5.00 -16.07
C ALA A 275 -9.56 4.25 -14.79
N ALA A 276 -10.39 3.29 -14.35
CA ALA A 276 -10.06 2.37 -13.26
C ALA A 276 -8.80 1.52 -13.53
N LEU A 277 -8.29 1.44 -14.77
CA LEU A 277 -7.07 0.71 -15.08
C LEU A 277 -5.81 1.59 -15.10
N ASN A 278 -5.95 2.91 -15.11
CA ASN A 278 -4.85 3.86 -15.42
C ASN A 278 -3.66 3.80 -14.45
N ASP A 279 -3.94 3.45 -13.20
CA ASP A 279 -3.02 3.34 -12.06
C ASP A 279 -2.79 1.88 -11.62
N ALA A 280 -3.30 0.90 -12.38
CA ALA A 280 -3.11 -0.51 -12.07
C ALA A 280 -1.63 -0.89 -12.14
N ALA A 281 -1.11 -1.47 -11.06
CA ALA A 281 0.21 -2.09 -11.05
C ALA A 281 0.22 -3.44 -11.77
N THR A 282 -0.91 -4.15 -11.76
CA THR A 282 -1.15 -5.32 -12.62
C THR A 282 -2.62 -5.43 -12.98
N VAL A 283 -2.89 -5.98 -14.16
CA VAL A 283 -4.23 -6.41 -14.57
C VAL A 283 -4.28 -7.93 -14.62
N VAL A 284 -5.37 -8.52 -14.14
CA VAL A 284 -5.63 -9.98 -14.20
C VAL A 284 -6.85 -10.22 -15.06
N LEU A 285 -6.69 -11.02 -16.11
CA LEU A 285 -7.75 -11.43 -17.02
C LEU A 285 -8.11 -12.89 -16.76
N TYR A 286 -9.33 -13.11 -16.30
CA TYR A 286 -9.94 -14.44 -16.26
C TYR A 286 -11.32 -14.32 -16.88
N CYS A 287 -11.39 -14.67 -18.16
CA CYS A 287 -12.52 -14.40 -19.03
C CYS A 287 -12.47 -15.33 -20.24
N ASP A 288 -13.47 -15.20 -21.12
CA ASP A 288 -13.44 -15.89 -22.40
C ASP A 288 -12.28 -15.42 -23.27
N GLY A 289 -11.87 -16.33 -24.15
CA GLY A 289 -10.98 -16.08 -25.26
C GLY A 289 -11.70 -15.58 -26.50
N SER A 290 -10.94 -15.35 -27.57
CA SER A 290 -11.47 -15.07 -28.89
C SER A 290 -11.23 -16.26 -29.81
N ASP A 291 -12.23 -17.13 -29.92
CA ASP A 291 -12.27 -18.20 -30.91
C ASP A 291 -13.17 -17.77 -32.07
N HIS A 292 -12.56 -17.12 -33.08
CA HIS A 292 -13.21 -16.56 -34.28
C HIS A 292 -14.10 -15.32 -34.07
N ASN A 293 -14.55 -15.01 -32.85
CA ASN A 293 -15.28 -13.80 -32.53
C ASN A 293 -14.51 -12.92 -31.55
N LEU A 294 -14.14 -11.70 -31.98
CA LEU A 294 -13.41 -10.73 -31.14
C LEU A 294 -14.24 -10.20 -29.97
N GLN A 295 -15.57 -10.27 -30.05
CA GLN A 295 -16.46 -9.71 -29.03
C GLN A 295 -16.46 -10.50 -27.72
N ASP A 296 -16.03 -11.76 -27.76
CA ASP A 296 -16.07 -12.66 -26.60
C ASP A 296 -14.94 -12.34 -25.63
N HIS A 297 -13.76 -11.95 -26.15
CA HIS A 297 -12.63 -11.55 -25.33
C HIS A 297 -12.74 -10.07 -24.91
N PRO A 298 -12.92 -9.73 -23.62
CA PRO A 298 -13.22 -8.35 -23.18
C PRO A 298 -12.20 -7.30 -23.62
N LEU A 299 -10.90 -7.65 -23.64
CA LEU A 299 -9.80 -6.80 -24.09
C LEU A 299 -9.79 -6.48 -25.59
N LEU A 300 -10.40 -7.32 -26.44
CA LEU A 300 -10.28 -7.21 -27.91
C LEU A 300 -11.40 -6.38 -28.55
N VAL A 301 -12.30 -5.82 -27.74
CA VAL A 301 -13.41 -5.00 -28.20
C VAL A 301 -12.99 -3.53 -28.32
N GLY A 302 -13.23 -2.93 -29.48
CA GLY A 302 -12.99 -1.49 -29.71
C GLY A 302 -11.53 -1.10 -29.51
N ASP A 303 -11.28 -0.06 -28.72
CA ASP A 303 -9.95 0.50 -28.45
C ASP A 303 -9.29 -0.05 -27.16
N ARG A 304 -9.90 -1.04 -26.50
CA ARG A 304 -9.45 -1.55 -25.19
C ARG A 304 -8.04 -2.12 -25.19
N LEU A 305 -7.63 -2.76 -26.29
CA LEU A 305 -6.25 -3.21 -26.46
C LEU A 305 -5.25 -2.03 -26.41
N ALA A 306 -5.59 -0.91 -27.06
CA ALA A 306 -4.76 0.30 -27.03
C ALA A 306 -4.83 1.02 -25.66
N GLN A 307 -5.96 0.93 -24.95
CA GLN A 307 -6.06 1.42 -23.58
C GLN A 307 -5.12 0.64 -22.65
N LEU A 308 -5.08 -0.70 -22.77
CA LEU A 308 -4.17 -1.53 -21.99
C LEU A 308 -2.70 -1.27 -22.36
N GLU A 309 -2.41 -1.04 -23.64
CA GLU A 309 -1.06 -0.72 -24.12
C GLU A 309 -0.44 0.48 -23.38
N LYS A 310 -1.22 1.55 -23.14
CA LYS A 310 -0.76 2.73 -22.40
C LYS A 310 -0.29 2.43 -20.98
N ILE A 311 -0.91 1.45 -20.30
CA ILE A 311 -0.48 1.07 -18.94
C ILE A 311 0.66 0.04 -18.98
N MET A 312 0.70 -0.80 -20.02
CA MET A 312 1.81 -1.72 -20.26
C MET A 312 3.12 -0.98 -20.53
N GLU A 313 3.07 0.14 -21.27
CA GLU A 313 4.22 1.03 -21.52
C GLU A 313 4.80 1.62 -20.23
N LYS A 314 3.94 1.92 -19.24
CA LYS A 314 4.34 2.39 -17.90
C LYS A 314 4.93 1.28 -17.02
N GLY A 315 4.96 0.04 -17.48
CA GLY A 315 5.51 -1.11 -16.75
C GLY A 315 4.49 -1.85 -15.86
N ALA A 316 3.19 -1.64 -16.05
CA ALA A 316 2.15 -2.42 -15.35
C ALA A 316 2.20 -3.90 -15.76
N GLY A 317 1.93 -4.82 -14.85
CA GLY A 317 1.90 -6.25 -15.13
C GLY A 317 0.62 -6.77 -15.77
N LEU A 318 0.66 -7.96 -16.34
CA LEU A 318 -0.49 -8.66 -16.92
C LEU A 318 -0.49 -10.15 -16.55
N VAL A 319 -1.61 -10.65 -16.04
CA VAL A 319 -1.85 -12.09 -15.85
C VAL A 319 -3.03 -12.48 -16.72
N ALA A 320 -2.88 -13.49 -17.58
CA ALA A 320 -3.97 -14.06 -18.36
C ALA A 320 -4.16 -15.54 -18.01
N ILE A 321 -5.41 -15.89 -17.66
CA ILE A 321 -5.77 -17.20 -17.10
C ILE A 321 -6.71 -17.94 -18.06
N HIS A 322 -6.39 -19.20 -18.31
CA HIS A 322 -7.17 -20.16 -19.08
C HIS A 322 -7.54 -19.61 -20.47
N TYR A 323 -8.84 -19.54 -20.77
CA TYR A 323 -9.35 -19.12 -22.06
C TYR A 323 -8.96 -17.68 -22.44
N ALA A 324 -8.61 -16.82 -21.47
CA ALA A 324 -8.11 -15.48 -21.74
C ALA A 324 -6.76 -15.45 -22.51
N VAL A 325 -6.02 -16.56 -22.58
CA VAL A 325 -4.79 -16.63 -23.42
C VAL A 325 -5.08 -16.91 -24.90
N PHE A 326 -6.36 -17.08 -25.26
CA PHE A 326 -6.81 -17.44 -26.59
C PHE A 326 -7.15 -16.17 -27.37
N VAL A 327 -6.26 -15.79 -28.28
CA VAL A 327 -6.37 -14.57 -29.09
C VAL A 327 -5.95 -14.84 -30.54
N PRO A 328 -6.48 -14.10 -31.52
CA PRO A 328 -6.09 -14.28 -32.91
C PRO A 328 -4.63 -13.86 -33.15
N ASN A 329 -4.06 -14.45 -34.19
CA ASN A 329 -2.77 -14.09 -34.74
C ASN A 329 -2.78 -12.63 -35.25
N GLY A 330 -1.59 -12.09 -35.52
CA GLY A 330 -1.42 -10.66 -35.83
C GLY A 330 -1.43 -9.83 -34.55
N LYS A 331 -1.98 -8.61 -34.63
CA LYS A 331 -1.83 -7.60 -33.55
C LYS A 331 -2.14 -8.12 -32.14
N PRO A 332 -3.24 -8.87 -31.87
CA PRO A 332 -3.50 -9.40 -30.53
C PRO A 332 -2.46 -10.42 -30.06
N GLY A 333 -2.15 -11.43 -30.89
CA GLY A 333 -1.11 -12.41 -30.61
C GLY A 333 0.27 -11.79 -30.41
N ASP A 334 0.65 -10.80 -31.23
CA ASP A 334 1.90 -10.05 -31.10
C ASP A 334 1.98 -9.33 -29.75
N LYS A 335 0.87 -8.70 -29.31
CA LYS A 335 0.80 -8.08 -27.98
C LYS A 335 0.85 -9.08 -26.84
N PHE A 336 0.26 -10.27 -26.98
CA PHE A 336 0.35 -11.29 -25.95
C PHE A 336 1.77 -11.90 -25.85
N LEU A 337 2.46 -12.07 -26.98
CA LEU A 337 3.89 -12.42 -26.99
C LEU A 337 4.74 -11.36 -26.30
N GLU A 338 4.45 -10.08 -26.55
CA GLU A 338 5.15 -8.95 -25.93
C GLU A 338 4.86 -8.84 -24.42
N TRP A 339 3.61 -9.00 -24.01
CA TRP A 339 3.15 -8.68 -22.65
C TRP A 339 3.24 -9.84 -21.68
N ILE A 340 2.82 -11.03 -22.08
CA ILE A 340 2.82 -12.23 -21.22
C ILE A 340 3.73 -13.32 -21.73
N GLY A 341 4.30 -13.20 -22.93
CA GLY A 341 5.28 -14.14 -23.45
C GLY A 341 4.68 -15.39 -24.07
N GLY A 342 3.38 -15.43 -24.38
CA GLY A 342 2.76 -16.54 -25.08
C GLY A 342 1.24 -16.42 -25.25
N TYR A 343 0.67 -17.15 -26.21
CA TYR A 343 -0.78 -17.25 -26.42
C TYR A 343 -1.18 -18.55 -27.11
N PHE A 344 -2.46 -18.92 -27.03
CA PHE A 344 -3.03 -20.06 -27.74
C PHE A 344 -3.24 -19.69 -29.22
N ASP A 345 -2.57 -20.41 -30.11
CA ASP A 345 -2.64 -20.17 -31.56
C ASP A 345 -3.59 -21.18 -32.21
N TYR A 346 -4.79 -20.69 -32.52
CA TYR A 346 -5.86 -21.47 -33.13
C TYR A 346 -5.92 -21.33 -34.65
N GLN A 347 -4.96 -20.66 -35.30
CA GLN A 347 -5.07 -20.29 -36.72
C GLN A 347 -3.95 -20.85 -37.62
N SER A 348 -2.82 -21.28 -37.05
CA SER A 348 -1.63 -21.67 -37.85
C SER A 348 -1.28 -23.17 -37.82
N GLY A 349 -2.19 -24.02 -37.36
CA GLY A 349 -1.98 -25.47 -37.31
C GLY A 349 -2.42 -26.24 -38.55
N PRO A 350 -2.23 -27.57 -38.54
CA PRO A 350 -2.66 -28.44 -39.63
C PRO A 350 -4.19 -28.63 -39.68
N ALA A 351 -4.69 -29.01 -40.85
CA ALA A 351 -6.08 -29.44 -41.05
C ALA A 351 -6.43 -30.65 -40.16
N PRO A 352 -7.72 -30.84 -39.78
CA PRO A 352 -8.89 -30.07 -40.20
C PRO A 352 -9.23 -28.88 -39.30
N ARG A 353 -8.65 -28.79 -38.10
CA ARG A 353 -8.98 -27.72 -37.13
C ARG A 353 -8.16 -26.45 -37.32
N HIS A 354 -7.00 -26.54 -37.97
CA HIS A 354 -6.08 -25.42 -38.16
C HIS A 354 -5.50 -24.83 -36.86
N TRP A 355 -5.55 -25.59 -35.76
CA TRP A 355 -5.03 -25.17 -34.46
C TRP A 355 -3.59 -25.63 -34.27
N PHE A 356 -2.68 -24.68 -34.02
CA PHE A 356 -1.30 -25.00 -33.64
C PHE A 356 -1.25 -25.49 -32.20
N SER A 357 -1.90 -24.76 -31.29
CA SER A 357 -2.05 -25.15 -29.90
C SER A 357 -3.06 -26.29 -29.75
N LYS A 358 -2.93 -27.06 -28.68
CA LYS A 358 -3.73 -28.27 -28.43
C LYS A 358 -4.47 -28.14 -27.11
N ILE A 359 -5.67 -28.69 -27.04
CA ILE A 359 -6.48 -28.75 -25.82
C ILE A 359 -6.66 -30.21 -25.44
N GLU A 360 -6.41 -30.53 -24.18
CA GLU A 360 -6.68 -31.85 -23.61
C GLU A 360 -7.27 -31.73 -22.22
N THR A 361 -8.33 -32.52 -21.95
CA THR A 361 -8.99 -32.57 -20.65
C THR A 361 -8.84 -33.96 -20.05
N LYS A 362 -7.95 -34.08 -19.05
CA LYS A 362 -7.66 -35.34 -18.34
C LYS A 362 -6.98 -35.06 -17.01
N GLU A 363 -6.61 -36.11 -16.29
CA GLU A 363 -5.68 -35.98 -15.17
C GLU A 363 -4.24 -35.89 -15.69
N PHE A 364 -3.51 -34.90 -15.20
CA PHE A 364 -2.12 -34.63 -15.56
C PHE A 364 -1.20 -34.73 -14.35
N GLU A 365 0.05 -35.12 -14.57
CA GLU A 365 1.16 -34.78 -13.69
C GLU A 365 1.71 -33.41 -14.13
N VAL A 366 1.78 -32.47 -13.19
CA VAL A 366 2.22 -31.09 -13.43
C VAL A 366 3.49 -30.83 -12.64
N PHE A 367 4.52 -30.37 -13.34
CA PHE A 367 5.86 -30.17 -12.80
C PHE A 367 6.18 -28.69 -12.65
N SER A 368 6.71 -28.31 -11.49
CA SER A 368 7.20 -26.96 -11.20
C SER A 368 8.65 -26.84 -11.68
N LEU A 369 8.87 -26.20 -12.83
CA LEU A 369 10.17 -26.25 -13.51
C LEU A 369 11.19 -25.24 -12.97
N THR A 370 10.74 -24.14 -12.36
CA THR A 370 11.59 -23.05 -11.89
C THR A 370 11.28 -22.65 -10.44
N PRO A 371 11.47 -23.54 -9.45
CA PRO A 371 11.05 -23.30 -8.06
C PRO A 371 11.73 -22.11 -7.37
N SER A 372 12.85 -21.61 -7.92
CA SER A 372 13.52 -20.38 -7.46
C SER A 372 12.87 -19.09 -8.00
N HIS A 373 12.01 -19.18 -9.01
CA HIS A 373 11.28 -18.03 -9.52
C HIS A 373 10.17 -17.64 -8.54
N PRO A 374 9.94 -16.34 -8.24
CA PRO A 374 8.95 -15.92 -7.26
C PRO A 374 7.54 -16.51 -7.50
N THR A 375 7.11 -16.60 -8.77
CA THR A 375 5.82 -17.19 -9.13
C THR A 375 5.68 -18.68 -8.79
N ALA A 376 6.79 -19.41 -8.72
CA ALA A 376 6.85 -20.83 -8.37
C ALA A 376 7.25 -21.08 -6.91
N ALA A 377 7.49 -20.03 -6.12
CA ALA A 377 7.96 -20.16 -4.75
C ALA A 377 6.99 -21.01 -3.91
N GLY A 378 7.48 -22.13 -3.38
CA GLY A 378 6.68 -23.07 -2.58
C GLY A 378 5.66 -23.91 -3.37
N VAL A 379 5.71 -23.88 -4.70
CA VAL A 379 4.91 -24.72 -5.59
C VAL A 379 5.68 -26.01 -5.88
N ARG A 380 5.14 -27.15 -5.44
CA ARG A 380 5.68 -28.49 -5.69
C ARG A 380 5.03 -29.11 -6.91
N ASP A 381 5.55 -30.24 -7.39
CA ASP A 381 4.89 -31.04 -8.41
C ASP A 381 3.56 -31.60 -7.88
N PHE A 382 2.54 -31.71 -8.74
CA PHE A 382 1.20 -32.13 -8.34
C PHE A 382 0.45 -32.86 -9.44
N LYS A 383 -0.68 -33.50 -9.07
CA LYS A 383 -1.66 -34.05 -10.00
C LYS A 383 -2.91 -33.17 -10.04
N LEU A 384 -3.48 -32.99 -11.22
CA LEU A 384 -4.71 -32.22 -11.40
C LEU A 384 -5.50 -32.73 -12.59
N ARG A 385 -6.82 -32.87 -12.42
CA ARG A 385 -7.74 -32.97 -13.55
C ARG A 385 -8.02 -31.57 -14.07
N GLU A 386 -7.63 -31.29 -15.30
CA GLU A 386 -7.74 -29.96 -15.89
C GLU A 386 -7.97 -30.05 -17.40
N GLU A 387 -8.46 -28.97 -18.00
CA GLU A 387 -8.35 -28.71 -19.44
C GLU A 387 -7.12 -27.83 -19.67
N TYR A 388 -5.98 -28.46 -20.01
CA TYR A 388 -4.75 -27.72 -20.29
C TYR A 388 -4.57 -27.48 -21.78
N TYR A 389 -3.97 -26.34 -22.08
CA TYR A 389 -3.52 -26.01 -23.43
C TYR A 389 -2.02 -26.24 -23.56
N SER A 390 -1.62 -27.11 -24.49
CA SER A 390 -0.22 -27.39 -24.82
C SER A 390 0.12 -26.86 -26.22
N ASN A 391 1.40 -26.90 -26.57
CA ASN A 391 1.94 -26.34 -27.80
C ASN A 391 1.57 -24.84 -27.95
N ILE A 392 1.80 -24.08 -26.90
CA ILE A 392 1.56 -22.64 -26.85
C ILE A 392 2.56 -21.90 -27.75
N ARG A 393 2.10 -20.86 -28.45
CA ARG A 393 2.99 -20.01 -29.24
C ARG A 393 3.81 -19.16 -28.29
N PHE A 394 5.13 -19.34 -28.30
CA PHE A 394 6.07 -18.57 -27.50
C PHE A 394 7.06 -17.81 -28.38
N PRO A 395 7.71 -16.74 -27.87
CA PRO A 395 8.77 -16.06 -28.61
C PRO A 395 9.97 -17.01 -28.80
N GLU A 396 10.65 -16.90 -29.95
CA GLU A 396 11.86 -17.68 -30.23
C GLU A 396 12.97 -17.40 -29.21
N ALA A 397 13.19 -16.12 -28.89
CA ALA A 397 14.13 -15.67 -27.86
C ALA A 397 13.52 -14.57 -26.99
N ALA A 398 13.48 -14.80 -25.68
CA ALA A 398 13.07 -13.82 -24.69
C ALA A 398 13.88 -14.01 -23.40
N PRO A 399 14.94 -13.20 -23.16
CA PRO A 399 15.82 -13.36 -21.99
C PRO A 399 15.10 -13.36 -20.64
N GLY A 400 13.98 -12.66 -20.53
CA GLY A 400 13.13 -12.61 -19.33
C GLY A 400 12.05 -13.69 -19.24
N TRP A 401 11.93 -14.58 -20.23
CA TRP A 401 10.90 -15.63 -20.26
C TRP A 401 11.35 -16.86 -19.46
N ARG A 402 10.47 -17.42 -18.64
CA ARG A 402 10.72 -18.61 -17.82
C ARG A 402 9.53 -19.56 -17.86
N PRO A 403 9.76 -20.88 -18.05
CA PRO A 403 8.71 -21.86 -17.85
C PRO A 403 8.46 -22.05 -16.35
N ILE A 404 7.20 -21.93 -15.92
CA ILE A 404 6.81 -22.07 -14.51
C ILE A 404 6.23 -23.47 -14.27
N LEU A 405 5.19 -23.85 -15.02
CA LEU A 405 4.55 -25.15 -14.96
C LEU A 405 4.62 -25.87 -16.31
N SER A 406 4.85 -27.18 -16.26
CA SER A 406 4.92 -28.05 -17.45
C SER A 406 4.24 -29.40 -17.21
N LEU A 407 3.73 -30.01 -18.28
CA LEU A 407 3.21 -31.38 -18.30
C LEU A 407 4.32 -32.43 -18.53
N SER A 408 5.56 -31.98 -18.71
CA SER A 408 6.76 -32.81 -18.85
C SER A 408 7.85 -32.34 -17.89
N LYS A 409 8.63 -33.30 -17.35
CA LYS A 409 9.83 -33.02 -16.56
C LYS A 409 10.98 -32.49 -17.41
N ASP A 410 10.94 -32.69 -18.71
CA ASP A 410 11.94 -32.15 -19.62
C ASP A 410 11.79 -30.64 -19.72
N ARG A 411 12.74 -29.90 -19.14
CA ARG A 411 12.76 -28.44 -19.15
C ARG A 411 13.01 -27.85 -20.54
N GLN A 412 13.51 -28.64 -21.48
CA GLN A 412 13.72 -28.21 -22.86
C GLN A 412 12.45 -28.35 -23.72
N ASP A 413 11.50 -29.18 -23.30
CA ASP A 413 10.24 -29.39 -24.00
C ASP A 413 9.26 -28.23 -23.74
N ARG A 414 9.45 -27.15 -24.50
CA ARG A 414 8.55 -25.99 -24.48
C ARG A 414 7.13 -26.34 -24.90
N SER A 415 6.90 -27.43 -25.65
CA SER A 415 5.56 -27.80 -26.11
C SER A 415 4.64 -28.21 -24.97
N GLN A 416 5.19 -28.59 -23.81
CA GLN A 416 4.43 -29.03 -22.64
C GLN A 416 4.28 -27.95 -21.56
N VAL A 417 4.80 -26.74 -21.79
CA VAL A 417 4.68 -25.62 -20.84
C VAL A 417 3.25 -25.09 -20.83
N VAL A 418 2.63 -25.12 -19.65
CA VAL A 418 1.23 -24.71 -19.41
C VAL A 418 1.11 -23.49 -18.49
N GLY A 419 2.22 -23.08 -17.88
CA GLY A 419 2.32 -21.82 -17.15
C GLY A 419 3.71 -21.21 -17.33
N TRP A 420 3.79 -19.90 -17.56
CA TRP A 420 5.05 -19.21 -17.85
C TRP A 420 5.04 -17.78 -17.30
N ALA A 421 6.23 -17.21 -17.16
CA ALA A 421 6.43 -15.83 -16.75
C ALA A 421 7.35 -15.11 -17.73
N LEU A 422 7.18 -13.80 -17.86
CA LEU A 422 8.00 -12.92 -18.67
C LEU A 422 8.31 -11.64 -17.90
N GLU A 423 9.59 -11.31 -17.74
CA GLU A 423 10.00 -9.95 -17.39
C GLU A 423 10.38 -9.17 -18.66
N ARG A 424 9.73 -8.02 -18.88
CA ARG A 424 9.95 -7.15 -20.04
C ARG A 424 11.06 -6.15 -19.76
N LYS A 425 11.65 -5.59 -20.82
CA LYS A 425 12.75 -4.63 -20.74
C LYS A 425 12.42 -3.37 -19.95
N ASN A 426 11.14 -2.94 -19.93
CA ASN A 426 10.69 -1.77 -19.16
C ASN A 426 10.38 -2.10 -17.68
N GLY A 427 10.73 -3.30 -17.21
CA GLY A 427 10.45 -3.77 -15.84
C GLY A 427 9.03 -4.32 -15.63
N GLY A 428 8.13 -4.18 -16.61
CA GLY A 428 6.80 -4.77 -16.54
C GLY A 428 6.84 -6.29 -16.64
N ARG A 429 5.91 -6.97 -15.97
CA ARG A 429 5.93 -8.43 -15.80
C ARG A 429 4.64 -9.08 -16.28
N GLY A 430 4.76 -10.22 -16.94
CA GLY A 430 3.64 -10.94 -17.53
C GLY A 430 3.60 -12.41 -17.11
N VAL A 431 2.40 -12.96 -16.96
CA VAL A 431 2.18 -14.39 -16.71
C VAL A 431 1.02 -14.88 -17.58
N GLY A 432 1.22 -16.04 -18.20
CA GLY A 432 0.14 -16.81 -18.79
C GLY A 432 0.02 -18.17 -18.10
N TYR A 433 -1.22 -18.61 -17.89
CA TYR A 433 -1.54 -19.93 -17.35
C TYR A 433 -2.72 -20.52 -18.10
N THR A 434 -2.60 -21.76 -18.57
CA THR A 434 -3.63 -22.37 -19.42
C THR A 434 -4.66 -23.18 -18.63
N GLY A 435 -4.44 -23.43 -17.33
CA GLY A 435 -5.44 -24.05 -16.46
C GLY A 435 -6.42 -23.04 -15.87
N GLY A 436 -7.41 -23.52 -15.13
CA GLY A 436 -8.53 -22.73 -14.62
C GLY A 436 -9.85 -22.99 -15.33
N HIS A 437 -10.03 -24.15 -15.98
CA HIS A 437 -11.32 -24.53 -16.54
C HIS A 437 -12.30 -24.85 -15.41
N PHE A 438 -11.94 -25.78 -14.51
CA PHE A 438 -12.78 -26.19 -13.39
C PHE A 438 -12.61 -25.28 -12.17
N HIS A 439 -13.70 -24.71 -11.67
CA HIS A 439 -13.69 -23.86 -10.47
C HIS A 439 -13.14 -24.58 -9.23
N ALA A 440 -13.36 -25.90 -9.12
CA ALA A 440 -12.83 -26.71 -8.03
C ALA A 440 -11.29 -26.67 -7.94
N ASN A 441 -10.59 -26.41 -9.04
CA ASN A 441 -9.13 -26.39 -9.06
C ASN A 441 -8.54 -25.19 -8.30
N TRP A 442 -9.33 -24.16 -8.01
CA TRP A 442 -8.92 -23.07 -7.10
C TRP A 442 -8.67 -23.54 -5.66
N GLN A 443 -9.20 -24.69 -5.27
CA GLN A 443 -8.93 -25.31 -3.96
C GLN A 443 -7.59 -26.05 -3.91
N LYS A 444 -6.96 -26.31 -5.07
CA LYS A 444 -5.66 -26.99 -5.14
C LYS A 444 -4.56 -26.03 -4.63
N PRO A 445 -3.87 -26.33 -3.52
CA PRO A 445 -2.93 -25.40 -2.91
C PRO A 445 -1.81 -24.95 -3.85
N GLU A 446 -1.32 -25.85 -4.71
CA GLU A 446 -0.27 -25.58 -5.69
C GLU A 446 -0.72 -24.58 -6.76
N VAL A 447 -1.94 -24.72 -7.28
CA VAL A 447 -2.55 -23.79 -8.26
C VAL A 447 -2.80 -22.44 -7.62
N GLN A 448 -3.44 -22.43 -6.46
CA GLN A 448 -3.73 -21.21 -5.71
C GLN A 448 -2.44 -20.42 -5.42
N LYS A 449 -1.41 -21.11 -4.89
CA LYS A 449 -0.15 -20.46 -4.54
C LYS A 449 0.54 -19.91 -5.80
N MET A 450 0.60 -20.68 -6.89
CA MET A 450 1.21 -20.22 -8.13
C MET A 450 0.52 -18.96 -8.67
N ILE A 451 -0.81 -18.93 -8.68
CA ILE A 451 -1.56 -17.79 -9.23
C ILE A 451 -1.48 -16.55 -8.32
N ILE A 452 -1.59 -16.71 -7.00
CA ILE A 452 -1.40 -15.58 -6.07
C ILE A 452 0.03 -15.02 -6.17
N ASN A 453 1.05 -15.88 -6.18
CA ASN A 453 2.44 -15.45 -6.35
C ASN A 453 2.64 -14.73 -7.68
N SER A 454 1.99 -15.21 -8.75
CA SER A 454 2.02 -14.58 -10.06
C SER A 454 1.42 -13.18 -10.04
N ILE A 455 0.22 -13.02 -9.47
CA ILE A 455 -0.45 -11.72 -9.35
C ILE A 455 0.40 -10.73 -8.55
N LEU A 456 0.95 -11.14 -7.41
CA LEU A 456 1.80 -10.28 -6.59
C LEU A 456 3.11 -9.94 -7.29
N TRP A 457 3.74 -10.92 -7.94
CA TRP A 457 4.98 -10.72 -8.68
C TRP A 457 4.79 -9.76 -9.87
N THR A 458 3.68 -9.89 -10.62
CA THR A 458 3.38 -8.96 -11.73
C THR A 458 2.99 -7.57 -11.24
N ALA A 459 2.36 -7.46 -10.07
CA ALA A 459 2.16 -6.20 -9.35
C ALA A 459 3.46 -5.64 -8.76
N GLN A 460 4.59 -6.35 -8.92
CA GLN A 460 5.89 -6.08 -8.31
C GLN A 460 5.85 -5.99 -6.78
N ALA A 461 4.80 -6.51 -6.14
CA ALA A 461 4.62 -6.53 -4.70
C ALA A 461 5.52 -7.63 -4.07
N GLU A 462 5.64 -7.60 -2.75
CA GLU A 462 6.30 -8.67 -2.03
C GLU A 462 5.52 -9.97 -2.22
N VAL A 463 6.21 -11.02 -2.66
CA VAL A 463 5.68 -12.38 -2.71
C VAL A 463 6.06 -13.06 -1.38
N PRO A 464 5.08 -13.48 -0.55
CA PRO A 464 5.39 -14.14 0.71
C PRO A 464 6.31 -15.36 0.50
N PRO A 465 7.27 -15.61 1.40
CA PRO A 465 8.12 -16.78 1.32
C PRO A 465 7.30 -18.07 1.41
N ALA A 466 7.85 -19.16 0.90
CA ALA A 466 7.19 -20.46 0.93
C ALA A 466 6.88 -20.89 2.37
N TYR A 467 5.59 -21.03 2.70
CA TYR A 467 5.11 -21.76 3.88
C TYR A 467 5.40 -23.25 3.81
#